data_AF-A0A353RBA2-F1
#
_entry.id   AF-A0A353RBA2-F1
#
_cell.length_a   1.000
_cell.length_b   1.000
_cell.length_c   1.000
_cell.angle_alpha   90.00
_cell.angle_beta   90.00
_cell.angle_gamma   90.00
#
_symmetry.space_group_name_H-M   'P 1'
#
loop_
_entity.id
_entity.type
_entity.pdbx_description
1 polymer ?
#
loop_
_entity_poly.entity_id
_entity_poly.type
_entity_poly.pdbx_seq_one_letter_code
_entity_poly.pdbx_strand_id
1 'polypeptide(L)'
;TALGALTSDETGSLLEEILIQRRIELWGEYGRIYDIRRLKQGFTRTAAMGWPTAALITGRNTQNPNSYAWVLTIPQAEFDGNKNLDQTVDQNPMDDGV
;
A
#
# COMPACT_ATOMS: atom_id res chain seq x y z
N THR A 1 -3.45 21.38 -6.57
CA THR A 1 -4.13 20.08 -6.37
C THR A 1 -3.57 19.45 -5.11
N ALA A 2 -4.10 19.86 -3.95
CA ALA A 2 -3.74 19.21 -2.69
C ALA A 2 -4.42 17.84 -2.64
N LEU A 3 -3.77 16.89 -1.99
CA LEU A 3 -4.29 15.56 -1.72
C LEU A 3 -3.96 15.26 -0.26
N GLY A 4 -4.89 14.66 0.45
CA GLY A 4 -4.68 14.20 1.83
C GLY A 4 -3.45 13.29 1.99
N ALA A 5 -2.77 13.35 3.14
CA ALA A 5 -1.66 12.45 3.43
C ALA A 5 -2.15 11.01 3.54
N LEU A 6 -3.31 10.81 4.17
CA LEU A 6 -4.05 9.55 4.19
C LEU A 6 -5.21 9.58 3.21
N THR A 7 -5.66 8.40 2.77
CA THR A 7 -6.87 8.27 1.95
C THR A 7 -8.16 8.67 2.68
N SER A 8 -8.10 8.89 3.99
CA SER A 8 -9.21 9.35 4.83
C SER A 8 -9.22 10.87 5.03
N ASP A 9 -8.16 11.55 4.62
CA ASP A 9 -8.09 13.00 4.73
C ASP A 9 -8.70 13.61 3.46
N GLU A 10 -9.59 14.59 3.62
CA GLU A 10 -10.29 15.24 2.51
C GLU A 10 -9.84 16.69 2.38
N THR A 11 -9.38 17.06 1.19
CA THR A 11 -9.02 18.45 0.83
C THR A 11 -10.07 19.11 -0.09
N GLY A 12 -11.00 18.32 -0.62
CA GLY A 12 -12.04 18.76 -1.55
C GLY A 12 -11.53 18.97 -2.98
N SER A 13 -10.42 18.33 -3.37
CA SER A 13 -9.82 18.55 -4.68
C SER A 13 -10.49 17.73 -5.79
N LEU A 14 -10.44 18.23 -7.03
CA LEU A 14 -10.90 17.46 -8.21
C LEU A 14 -10.17 16.11 -8.33
N LEU A 15 -8.90 16.05 -7.92
CA LEU A 15 -8.14 14.80 -7.93
C LEU A 15 -8.75 13.77 -6.95
N GLU A 16 -9.18 14.19 -5.77
CA GLU A 16 -9.87 13.31 -4.81
C GLU A 16 -11.18 12.78 -5.39
N GLU A 17 -11.98 13.63 -6.04
CA GLU A 17 -13.23 13.20 -6.68
C GLU A 17 -12.97 12.17 -7.78
N ILE A 18 -11.96 12.38 -8.63
CA ILE A 18 -11.54 11.40 -9.64
C ILE A 18 -11.16 10.06 -8.96
N LEU A 19 -10.45 10.10 -7.83
CA LEU A 19 -10.03 8.90 -7.10
C LEU A 19 -11.19 8.19 -6.40
N ILE A 20 -12.24 8.92 -6.01
CA ILE A 20 -13.48 8.36 -5.49
C ILE A 20 -14.23 7.63 -6.61
N GLN A 21 -14.43 8.28 -7.76
CA GLN A 21 -15.10 7.65 -8.90
C GLN A 21 -14.34 6.41 -9.39
N ARG A 22 -13.01 6.45 -9.46
CA ARG A 22 -12.18 5.28 -9.78
C ARG A 22 -12.34 4.12 -8.79
N ARG A 23 -12.52 4.39 -7.50
CA ARG A 23 -12.75 3.36 -6.47
C ARG A 23 -14.08 2.66 -6.62
N ILE A 24 -15.11 3.42 -7.01
CA ILE A 24 -16.46 2.91 -7.24
C ILE A 24 -16.46 2.06 -8.50
N GLU A 25 -15.96 2.62 -9.61
CA GLU A 25 -15.99 1.96 -10.92
C GLU A 25 -15.11 0.71 -10.97
N LEU A 26 -13.88 0.78 -10.45
CA LEU A 26 -12.90 -0.29 -10.58
C LEU A 26 -12.82 -1.19 -9.34
N TRP A 27 -13.90 -1.27 -8.56
CA TRP A 27 -13.93 -2.04 -7.33
C TRP A 27 -13.68 -3.52 -7.63
N GLY A 28 -12.61 -4.08 -7.05
CA GLY A 28 -12.21 -5.47 -7.27
C GLY A 28 -11.44 -5.75 -8.56
N GLU A 29 -11.38 -4.80 -9.50
CA GLU A 29 -10.73 -4.97 -10.81
C GLU A 29 -9.34 -4.34 -10.87
N TYR A 30 -9.24 -3.08 -10.42
CA TYR A 30 -7.96 -2.38 -10.34
C TYR A 30 -7.55 -2.28 -8.87
N GLY A 31 -6.39 -2.84 -8.54
CA GLY A 31 -5.86 -2.80 -7.17
C GLY A 31 -5.75 -1.35 -6.69
N ARG A 32 -6.66 -0.91 -5.80
CA ARG A 32 -6.64 0.44 -5.22
C ARG A 32 -5.27 0.79 -4.60
N ILE A 33 -4.54 -0.22 -4.17
CA ILE A 33 -3.18 -0.13 -3.65
C ILE A 33 -2.23 0.66 -4.60
N TYR A 34 -2.39 0.54 -5.92
CA TYR A 34 -1.55 1.23 -6.89
C TYR A 34 -1.81 2.74 -6.93
N ASP A 35 -3.07 3.15 -6.85
CA ASP A 35 -3.43 4.57 -6.77
C ASP A 35 -2.87 5.20 -5.49
N ILE A 36 -2.97 4.50 -4.34
CA ILE A 36 -2.44 4.98 -3.06
C ILE A 36 -0.92 5.17 -3.14
N ARG A 37 -0.20 4.16 -3.65
CA ARG A 37 1.27 4.19 -3.73
C ARG A 37 1.79 5.23 -4.72
N ARG A 38 1.23 5.30 -5.94
CA ARG A 38 1.72 6.25 -6.97
C ARG A 38 1.49 7.71 -6.60
N LEU A 39 0.51 7.97 -5.74
CA LEU A 39 0.17 9.31 -5.23
C LEU A 39 0.82 9.63 -3.89
N LYS A 40 1.64 8.72 -3.35
CA LYS A 40 2.32 8.86 -2.05
C LYS A 40 1.35 9.15 -0.91
N GLN A 41 0.20 8.47 -0.88
CA GLN A 41 -0.71 8.49 0.26
C GLN A 41 -0.48 7.27 1.17
N GLY A 42 -0.85 7.40 2.44
CA GLY A 42 -1.06 6.29 3.35
C GLY A 42 -2.53 5.87 3.44
N PHE A 43 -2.81 4.75 4.11
CA PHE A 43 -4.17 4.35 4.44
C PHE A 43 -4.25 3.71 5.83
N THR A 44 -5.47 3.70 6.37
CA THR A 44 -5.80 2.97 7.60
C THR A 44 -7.05 2.13 7.40
N ARG A 45 -7.18 1.06 8.19
CA ARG A 45 -8.37 0.24 8.29
C ARG A 45 -8.72 0.11 9.76
N THR A 46 -9.82 0.72 10.16
CA THR A 46 -10.30 0.69 11.55
C THR A 46 -11.66 0.02 11.64
N ALA A 47 -12.01 -0.52 12.81
CA ALA A 47 -13.33 -1.08 13.07
C ALA A 47 -14.44 0.00 12.93
N ALA A 48 -14.15 1.25 13.30
CA ALA A 48 -15.08 2.38 13.16
C ALA A 48 -15.43 2.70 11.69
N MET A 49 -14.54 2.35 10.75
CA MET A 49 -14.81 2.43 9.31
C MET A 49 -15.60 1.23 8.77
N GLY A 50 -15.99 0.28 9.62
CA GLY A 50 -16.77 -0.91 9.24
C GLY A 50 -15.93 -2.10 8.76
N TRP A 51 -14.60 -2.07 8.91
CA TRP A 51 -13.75 -3.21 8.52
C TRP A 51 -13.93 -4.40 9.48
N PRO A 52 -14.01 -5.65 8.98
CA PRO A 52 -13.99 -6.83 9.83
C PRO A 52 -12.63 -6.98 10.52
N THR A 53 -12.60 -7.62 11.69
CA THR A 53 -11.38 -7.83 12.48
C THR A 53 -10.25 -8.46 11.66
N ALA A 54 -10.57 -9.41 10.78
CA ALA A 54 -9.60 -10.07 9.90
C ALA A 54 -8.96 -9.15 8.85
N ALA A 55 -9.56 -7.98 8.58
CA ALA A 55 -9.03 -7.00 7.63
C ALA A 55 -8.29 -5.84 8.30
N LEU A 56 -8.25 -5.80 9.64
CA LEU A 56 -7.44 -4.84 10.39
C LEU A 56 -5.97 -5.20 10.22
N ILE A 57 -5.14 -4.19 10.00
CA ILE A 57 -3.71 -4.37 9.76
C ILE A 57 -2.99 -3.92 11.02
N THR A 58 -2.36 -4.87 11.71
CA THR A 58 -1.56 -4.62 12.90
C THR A 58 -0.09 -4.89 12.61
N GLY A 59 0.80 -4.13 13.24
CA GLY A 59 2.25 -4.29 13.08
C GLY A 59 2.80 -3.89 11.71
N ARG A 60 2.04 -3.13 10.90
CA ARG A 60 2.52 -2.56 9.64
C ARG A 60 2.28 -1.05 9.54
N ASN A 61 3.21 -0.31 8.99
CA ASN A 61 3.17 1.14 8.79
C ASN A 61 2.49 1.51 7.46
N THR A 62 1.20 1.18 7.33
CA THR A 62 0.41 1.47 6.12
C THR A 62 0.14 2.96 5.88
N GLN A 63 0.42 3.80 6.88
CA GLN A 63 0.23 5.25 6.83
C GLN A 63 1.41 5.97 6.17
N ASN A 64 2.61 5.36 6.17
CA ASN A 64 3.76 5.94 5.51
C ASN A 64 3.90 5.40 4.08
N PRO A 65 3.78 6.25 3.03
CA PRO A 65 3.92 5.82 1.64
C PRO A 65 5.33 5.33 1.29
N ASN A 66 6.33 5.63 2.12
CA ASN A 66 7.72 5.19 1.95
C ASN A 66 8.06 3.91 2.73
N SER A 67 7.10 3.30 3.42
CA SER A 67 7.35 2.05 4.14
C SER A 67 7.76 0.92 3.19
N TYR A 68 8.64 0.03 3.64
CA TYR A 68 9.00 -1.17 2.87
C TYR A 68 7.85 -2.19 2.80
N ALA A 69 6.83 -2.09 3.68
CA ALA A 69 5.63 -2.93 3.66
C ALA A 69 4.81 -2.85 2.35
N TRP A 70 5.09 -1.86 1.49
CA TRP A 70 4.47 -1.71 0.17
C TRP A 70 5.04 -2.62 -0.93
N VAL A 71 6.13 -3.33 -0.63
CA VAL A 71 6.86 -4.18 -1.58
C VAL A 71 6.89 -5.60 -1.05
N LEU A 72 6.53 -6.57 -1.90
CA LEU A 72 6.62 -7.99 -1.53
C LEU A 72 8.08 -8.44 -1.53
N THR A 73 8.39 -9.39 -0.67
CA THR A 73 9.65 -10.14 -0.74
C THR A 73 9.73 -10.91 -2.05
N ILE A 74 10.91 -10.94 -2.65
CA ILE A 74 11.22 -11.83 -3.76
C ILE A 74 11.04 -13.28 -3.27
N PRO A 75 10.35 -14.16 -4.03
CA PRO A 75 10.13 -15.54 -3.60
C PRO A 75 11.44 -16.29 -3.33
N GLN A 76 11.45 -17.15 -2.30
CA GLN A 76 12.64 -17.95 -1.95
C GLN A 76 13.16 -18.78 -3.13
N ALA A 77 12.25 -19.34 -3.93
CA ALA A 77 12.60 -20.15 -5.10
C ALA A 77 13.44 -19.40 -6.14
N GLU A 78 13.34 -18.07 -6.21
CA GLU A 78 14.20 -17.26 -7.10
C GLU A 78 15.67 -17.29 -6.63
N PHE A 79 15.92 -17.24 -5.32
CA PHE A 79 17.28 -17.34 -4.75
C PHE A 79 17.82 -18.76 -4.85
N ASP A 80 16.97 -19.76 -4.61
CA ASP A 80 17.37 -21.17 -4.71
C ASP A 80 17.71 -21.54 -6.18
N GLY A 81 17.05 -20.91 -7.15
CA GLY A 81 17.17 -21.20 -8.58
C GLY A 81 18.16 -20.32 -9.36
N ASN A 82 18.51 -19.14 -8.85
CA ASN A 82 19.36 -18.17 -9.55
C ASN A 82 20.64 -17.87 -8.77
N LYS A 83 21.76 -18.47 -9.21
CA LYS A 83 23.09 -18.27 -8.62
C LYS A 83 23.61 -16.82 -8.63
N ASN A 84 22.96 -15.92 -9.37
CA ASN A 84 23.31 -14.50 -9.43
C ASN A 84 22.53 -13.65 -8.43
N LEU A 85 21.60 -14.23 -7.66
CA LEU A 85 20.89 -13.55 -6.59
C LEU A 85 21.46 -13.99 -5.23
N ASP A 86 21.84 -13.02 -4.40
CA ASP A 86 22.22 -13.21 -3.01
C ASP A 86 21.13 -12.66 -2.10
N GLN A 87 20.48 -13.56 -1.35
CA GLN A 87 19.38 -13.21 -0.46
C GLN A 87 19.73 -12.17 0.59
N THR A 88 21.00 -12.07 1.00
CA THR A 88 21.41 -11.14 2.07
C THR A 88 21.49 -9.69 1.61
N VAL A 89 21.62 -9.45 0.30
CA VAL A 89 21.81 -8.12 -0.28
C VAL A 89 20.76 -7.75 -1.32
N ASP A 90 20.18 -8.74 -2.01
CA ASP A 90 19.25 -8.52 -3.13
C ASP A 90 17.78 -8.67 -2.72
N GLN A 91 17.49 -9.17 -1.52
CA GLN A 91 16.12 -9.27 -1.02
C GLN A 91 15.56 -7.90 -0.63
N ASN A 92 14.27 -7.69 -0.89
CA ASN A 92 13.56 -6.54 -0.39
C ASN A 92 13.53 -6.56 1.15
N PRO A 93 13.66 -5.42 1.84
CA PRO A 93 13.63 -5.37 3.29
C PRO A 93 12.40 -6.07 3.89
N MET A 94 12.61 -6.80 4.98
CA MET A 94 11.55 -7.57 5.66
C MET A 94 10.85 -6.81 6.78
N ASP A 95 11.47 -5.74 7.27
CA ASP A 95 10.86 -4.76 8.17
C ASP A 95 10.14 -3.67 7.38
N ASP A 96 9.62 -2.67 8.08
CA ASP A 96 8.86 -1.58 7.47
C ASP A 96 9.71 -0.36 7.12
N GLY A 97 11.02 -0.37 7.44
CA GLY A 97 11.99 0.67 7.11
C GLY A 97 11.85 2.04 7.78
N VAL A 98 10.71 2.30 8.44
CA VAL A 98 10.28 3.60 9.00
C VAL A 98 9.27 3.44 10.12
#